data_AF-A0A954Y049-F1
#
_entry.id   AF-A0A954Y049-F1
#
_cell.length_a   1.000
_cell.length_b   1.000
_cell.length_c   1.000
_cell.angle_alpha   90.00
_cell.angle_beta   90.00
_cell.angle_gamma   90.00
#
_symmetry.space_group_name_H-M   'P 1'
#
loop_
_entity.id
_entity.type
_entity.pdbx_description
1 polymer ?
#
loop_
_entity_poly.entity_id
_entity_poly.type
_entity_poly.pdbx_seq_one_letter_code
_entity_poly.pdbx_strand_id
1 'polypeptide(L)'
;MLSSGYWFDGVDTVVLVLFIALAFGLPLLGYVFLALDIRRYLRSLRRALVLVSRVPTKTHYWALKHRPPCLKALGLDDRSTEEDVMVAYRERVKEFHPDRGGDLQKFLQLQKHFEQALHLVRQRAARGD
;
A
#
# COMPACT_ATOMS: atom_id res chain seq x y z
N MET A 1 79.50 -27.89 0.50
CA MET A 1 78.33 -28.74 0.78
C MET A 1 77.31 -27.86 1.47
N LEU A 2 76.37 -27.31 0.70
CA LEU A 2 75.50 -26.20 1.10
C LEU A 2 74.48 -26.69 2.13
N SER A 3 74.57 -26.20 3.37
CA SER A 3 73.49 -26.34 4.36
C SER A 3 72.42 -25.30 4.04
N SER A 4 71.39 -25.72 3.32
CA SER A 4 70.19 -24.91 3.07
C SER A 4 69.33 -24.92 4.34
N GLY A 5 69.45 -23.85 5.12
CA GLY A 5 68.86 -23.70 6.44
C GLY A 5 67.33 -23.60 6.46
N TYR A 6 66.75 -24.33 7.41
CA TYR A 6 65.37 -24.34 7.90
C TYR A 6 64.95 -23.00 8.56
N TRP A 7 65.06 -21.87 7.85
CA TRP A 7 64.76 -20.55 8.44
C TRP A 7 63.36 -20.00 8.09
N PHE A 8 62.60 -20.70 7.23
CA PHE A 8 61.39 -20.15 6.59
C PHE A 8 60.04 -20.78 6.97
N ASP A 9 59.95 -21.86 7.74
CA ASP A 9 58.67 -22.59 7.79
C ASP A 9 57.58 -21.90 8.62
N GLY A 10 57.91 -21.32 9.77
CA GLY A 10 56.92 -20.73 10.67
C GLY A 10 56.45 -19.34 10.24
N VAL A 11 57.40 -18.46 9.91
CA VAL A 11 57.10 -17.06 9.57
C VAL A 11 56.42 -16.95 8.21
N ASP A 12 56.84 -17.73 7.21
CA ASP A 12 56.19 -17.69 5.88
C ASP A 12 54.78 -18.24 5.93
N THR A 13 54.53 -19.29 6.72
CA THR A 13 53.18 -19.83 6.88
C THR A 13 52.26 -18.80 7.52
N VAL A 14 52.73 -18.09 8.56
CA VAL A 14 51.96 -17.02 9.19
C VAL A 14 51.71 -15.88 8.19
N VAL A 15 52.73 -15.42 7.46
CA VAL A 15 52.59 -14.35 6.46
C VAL A 15 51.62 -14.76 5.34
N LEU A 16 51.69 -16.00 4.87
CA LEU A 16 50.82 -16.52 3.81
C LEU A 16 49.37 -16.63 4.28
N VAL A 17 49.13 -17.13 5.50
CA VAL A 17 47.79 -17.17 6.10
C VAL A 17 47.23 -15.76 6.27
N LEU A 18 48.05 -14.81 6.73
CA LEU A 18 47.64 -13.42 6.94
C LEU A 18 47.34 -12.72 5.61
N PHE A 19 48.16 -12.99 4.59
CA PHE A 19 47.94 -12.49 3.24
C PHE A 19 46.64 -13.04 2.63
N ILE A 20 46.37 -14.35 2.76
CA ILE A 20 45.13 -14.97 2.28
C ILE A 20 43.93 -14.41 3.06
N ALA A 21 44.04 -14.31 4.38
CA ALA A 21 42.99 -13.76 5.23
C ALA A 21 42.66 -12.30 4.85
N LEU A 22 43.66 -11.47 4.51
CA LEU A 22 43.43 -10.12 4.02
C LEU A 22 42.87 -10.11 2.60
N ALA A 23 43.47 -10.87 1.68
CA ALA A 23 43.11 -10.90 0.26
C ALA A 23 41.66 -11.35 0.04
N PHE A 24 41.16 -12.30 0.84
CA PHE A 24 39.79 -12.80 0.73
C PHE A 24 38.86 -12.24 1.81
N GLY A 25 39.36 -11.99 3.02
CA GLY A 25 38.55 -11.50 4.12
C GLY A 25 38.04 -10.08 3.90
N LEU A 26 38.87 -9.17 3.37
CA LEU A 26 38.44 -7.79 3.07
C LEU A 26 37.33 -7.75 2.00
N PRO A 27 37.46 -8.41 0.83
CA PRO A 27 36.38 -8.46 -0.15
C PRO A 27 35.11 -9.15 0.38
N LEU A 28 35.25 -10.26 1.11
CA LEU A 28 34.10 -10.98 1.66
C LEU A 28 33.35 -10.12 2.67
N LEU A 29 34.07 -9.44 3.56
CA LEU A 29 33.50 -8.54 4.53
C LEU A 29 32.81 -7.36 3.84
N GLY A 30 33.45 -6.75 2.84
CA GLY A 30 32.84 -5.70 2.00
C GLY A 30 31.54 -6.17 1.32
N TYR A 31 31.53 -7.38 0.77
CA TYR A 31 30.35 -7.99 0.15
C TYR A 31 29.20 -8.20 1.16
N VAL A 32 29.52 -8.66 2.37
CA VAL A 32 28.52 -8.81 3.45
C VAL A 32 27.93 -7.45 3.84
N PHE A 33 28.76 -6.42 4.00
CA PHE A 33 28.29 -5.07 4.30
C PHE A 33 27.37 -4.52 3.18
N LEU A 34 27.76 -4.69 1.93
CA LEU A 34 26.93 -4.30 0.77
C LEU A 34 25.59 -5.04 0.77
N ALA A 35 25.61 -6.35 0.98
CA ALA A 35 24.39 -7.17 1.01
C ALA A 35 23.47 -6.78 2.17
N LEU A 36 24.01 -6.45 3.35
CA LEU A 36 23.23 -5.97 4.49
C LEU A 36 22.60 -4.62 4.21
N ASP A 37 23.34 -3.69 3.61
CA ASP A 37 22.83 -2.35 3.30
C ASP A 37 21.73 -2.39 2.24
N ILE A 38 21.92 -3.17 1.16
CA ILE A 38 20.88 -3.42 0.15
C ILE A 38 19.60 -3.97 0.80
N ARG A 39 19.72 -4.95 1.70
CA ARG A 39 18.56 -5.52 2.39
C ARG A 39 17.86 -4.48 3.28
N ARG A 40 18.62 -3.59 3.92
CA ARG A 40 18.08 -2.50 4.74
C ARG A 40 17.35 -1.47 3.88
N TYR A 41 17.93 -1.09 2.75
CA TYR A 41 17.35 -0.19 1.76
C TYR A 41 16.04 -0.75 1.19
N LEU A 42 16.02 -2.01 0.78
CA LEU A 42 14.80 -2.65 0.28
C LEU A 42 13.70 -2.70 1.35
N ARG A 43 14.07 -2.91 2.63
CA ARG A 43 13.10 -2.92 3.73
C ARG A 43 12.52 -1.53 4.00
N SER A 44 13.30 -0.45 3.92
CA SER A 44 12.77 0.91 4.06
C SER A 44 11.88 1.30 2.89
N LEU A 45 12.28 0.94 1.65
CA LEU A 45 11.49 1.16 0.44
C LEU A 45 10.13 0.48 0.52
N ARG A 46 10.08 -0.78 0.96
CA ARG A 46 8.81 -1.51 1.14
C ARG A 46 7.88 -0.78 2.11
N ARG A 47 8.40 -0.21 3.21
CA ARG A 47 7.58 0.56 4.17
C ARG A 47 7.05 1.85 3.55
N ALA A 48 7.90 2.58 2.82
CA ALA A 48 7.49 3.79 2.11
C ALA A 48 6.40 3.50 1.07
N LEU A 49 6.56 2.42 0.30
CA LEU A 49 5.62 2.02 -0.73
C LEU A 49 4.26 1.61 -0.14
N VAL A 50 4.25 0.90 1.00
CA VAL A 50 3.01 0.59 1.74
C VAL A 50 2.34 1.84 2.31
N LEU A 51 3.11 2.86 2.71
CA LEU A 51 2.53 4.12 3.17
C LEU A 51 1.89 4.89 2.01
N VAL A 52 2.59 4.98 0.87
CA VAL A 52 2.08 5.66 -0.33
C VAL A 52 0.84 4.96 -0.89
N SER A 53 0.83 3.62 -0.94
CA SER A 53 -0.33 2.86 -1.44
C SER A 53 -1.58 2.99 -0.56
N ARG A 54 -1.40 3.36 0.71
CA ARG A 54 -2.50 3.59 1.66
C ARG A 54 -2.96 5.04 1.71
N VAL A 55 -2.34 5.96 0.96
CA VAL A 55 -2.85 7.32 0.87
C VAL A 55 -4.17 7.27 0.12
N PRO A 56 -5.33 7.48 0.77
CA PRO A 56 -6.58 7.60 0.03
C PRO A 56 -6.41 8.80 -0.89
N THR A 57 -6.56 8.59 -2.19
CA THR A 57 -6.64 9.69 -3.15
C THR A 57 -7.82 10.54 -2.74
N LYS A 58 -7.57 11.62 -1.99
CA LYS A 58 -8.59 12.60 -1.64
C LYS A 58 -9.21 13.05 -2.96
N THR A 59 -10.45 12.66 -3.19
CA THR A 59 -11.16 13.02 -4.40
C THR A 59 -11.15 14.53 -4.53
N HIS A 60 -10.63 15.04 -5.65
CA HIS A 60 -10.47 16.47 -5.85
C HIS A 60 -11.85 17.16 -5.78
N TYR A 61 -11.90 18.35 -5.18
CA TYR A 61 -13.14 19.12 -4.98
C TYR A 61 -13.94 19.37 -6.29
N TRP A 62 -13.27 19.41 -7.45
CA TRP A 62 -13.93 19.57 -8.74
C TRP A 62 -14.70 18.31 -9.16
N ALA A 63 -14.23 17.12 -8.76
CA ALA A 63 -14.97 15.87 -8.94
C ALA A 63 -16.22 15.85 -8.04
N LEU A 64 -16.14 16.43 -6.83
CA LEU A 64 -17.31 16.60 -5.97
C LEU A 64 -18.37 17.54 -6.57
N LYS A 65 -17.97 18.51 -7.42
CA LYS A 65 -18.86 19.54 -7.99
C LYS A 65 -19.83 18.98 -9.03
N HIS A 66 -19.46 17.91 -9.74
CA HIS A 66 -20.29 17.30 -10.79
C HIS A 66 -21.01 16.03 -10.36
N ARG A 67 -21.06 15.72 -9.04
CA ARG A 67 -21.75 14.52 -8.58
C ARG A 67 -23.27 14.67 -8.67
N PRO A 68 -23.97 13.63 -9.18
CA PRO A 68 -25.41 13.63 -9.20
C PRO A 68 -25.96 13.69 -7.75
N PRO A 69 -27.11 14.35 -7.53
CA PRO A 69 -27.67 14.53 -6.19
C PRO A 69 -27.89 13.23 -5.42
N CYS A 70 -28.21 12.13 -6.11
CA CYS A 70 -28.42 10.81 -5.53
C CYS A 70 -27.15 10.24 -4.86
N LEU A 71 -25.98 10.32 -5.52
CA LEU A 71 -24.71 9.88 -4.93
C LEU A 71 -24.28 10.79 -3.79
N LYS A 72 -24.50 12.11 -3.93
CA LYS A 72 -24.22 13.08 -2.86
C LYS A 72 -25.05 12.79 -1.61
N ALA A 73 -26.34 12.48 -1.77
CA ALA A 73 -27.23 12.14 -0.66
C ALA A 73 -26.78 10.88 0.08
N LEU A 74 -26.14 9.93 -0.61
CA LEU A 74 -25.54 8.71 -0.04
C LEU A 74 -24.07 8.88 0.37
N GLY A 75 -23.48 10.07 0.21
CA GLY A 75 -22.06 10.31 0.55
C GLY A 75 -21.08 9.55 -0.34
N LEU A 76 -21.53 9.07 -1.50
CA LEU A 76 -20.77 8.22 -2.41
C LEU A 76 -20.03 9.05 -3.46
N ASP A 77 -18.90 8.53 -3.91
CA ASP A 77 -18.13 9.12 -5.00
C ASP A 77 -18.65 8.66 -6.38
N ASP A 78 -18.21 9.32 -7.44
CA ASP A 78 -18.66 9.02 -8.80
C ASP A 78 -18.22 7.63 -9.30
N ARG A 79 -17.18 7.06 -8.70
CA ARG A 79 -16.63 5.71 -8.98
C ARG A 79 -17.19 4.60 -8.09
N SER A 80 -18.24 4.87 -7.31
CA SER A 80 -18.78 3.88 -6.38
C SER A 80 -19.47 2.74 -7.12
N THR A 81 -19.30 1.51 -6.62
CA THR A 81 -19.94 0.32 -7.20
C THR A 81 -21.34 0.09 -6.65
N GLU A 82 -22.06 -0.89 -7.19
CA GLU A 82 -23.39 -1.26 -6.70
C GLU A 82 -23.33 -1.71 -5.23
N GLU A 83 -22.28 -2.43 -4.84
CA GLU A 83 -22.04 -2.85 -3.47
C GLU A 83 -21.85 -1.66 -2.54
N ASP A 84 -21.11 -0.64 -2.96
CA ASP A 84 -20.90 0.58 -2.18
C ASP A 84 -22.23 1.32 -1.93
N VAL A 85 -23.09 1.39 -2.95
CA VAL A 85 -24.44 1.97 -2.86
C VAL A 85 -25.28 1.23 -1.81
N MET A 86 -25.24 -0.10 -1.82
CA MET A 86 -25.97 -0.94 -0.86
C MET A 86 -25.46 -0.76 0.57
N VAL A 87 -24.14 -0.70 0.76
CA VAL A 87 -23.53 -0.49 2.08
C VAL A 87 -23.89 0.88 2.63
N ALA A 88 -23.71 1.95 1.84
CA ALA A 88 -24.01 3.32 2.27
C ALA A 88 -25.51 3.51 2.58
N TYR A 89 -26.40 2.86 1.83
CA TYR A 89 -27.83 2.87 2.14
C TYR A 89 -28.12 2.20 3.49
N ARG A 90 -27.56 1.01 3.76
CA ARG A 90 -27.75 0.31 5.04
C ARG A 90 -27.26 1.12 6.23
N GLU A 91 -26.17 1.86 6.08
CA GLU A 91 -25.66 2.76 7.11
C GLU A 91 -26.61 3.93 7.35
N ARG A 92 -27.05 4.63 6.30
CA ARG A 92 -27.99 5.75 6.44
C ARG A 92 -29.35 5.35 6.95
N VAL A 93 -29.86 4.19 6.55
CA VAL A 93 -31.14 3.69 7.06
C VAL A 93 -31.09 3.53 8.57
N LYS A 94 -29.97 3.07 9.14
CA LYS A 94 -29.83 2.94 10.61
C LYS A 94 -29.93 4.28 11.33
N GLU A 95 -29.55 5.38 10.68
CA GLU A 95 -29.61 6.74 11.20
C GLU A 95 -30.99 7.38 11.04
N PHE A 96 -31.64 7.20 9.88
CA PHE A 96 -32.89 7.87 9.53
C PHE A 96 -34.16 7.03 9.75
N HIS A 97 -34.05 5.82 10.31
CA HIS A 97 -35.22 4.95 10.48
C HIS A 97 -36.29 5.60 11.39
N PRO A 98 -37.56 5.67 10.96
CA PRO A 98 -38.64 6.27 11.76
C PRO A 98 -38.84 5.58 13.12
N ASP A 99 -38.68 4.26 13.19
CA ASP A 99 -38.75 3.50 14.45
C ASP A 99 -37.70 3.90 15.49
N ARG A 100 -36.65 4.63 15.09
CA ARG A 100 -35.62 5.19 15.97
C ARG A 100 -35.79 6.69 16.24
N GLY A 101 -36.97 7.24 15.93
CA GLY A 101 -37.25 8.68 16.00
C GLY A 101 -36.81 9.46 14.75
N GLY A 102 -36.54 8.76 13.64
CA GLY A 102 -36.23 9.38 12.35
C GLY A 102 -37.45 10.01 11.68
N ASP A 103 -37.19 10.89 10.73
CA ASP A 103 -38.24 11.55 9.93
C ASP A 103 -38.61 10.68 8.72
N LEU A 104 -39.88 10.28 8.64
CA LEU A 104 -40.42 9.48 7.54
C LEU A 104 -40.19 10.14 6.17
N GLN A 105 -40.29 11.47 6.07
CA GLN A 105 -40.07 12.16 4.79
C GLN A 105 -38.62 12.06 4.34
N LYS A 106 -37.67 12.19 5.28
CA LYS A 106 -36.23 12.02 5.00
C LYS A 106 -35.91 10.59 4.60
N PHE A 107 -36.57 9.61 5.22
CA PHE A 107 -36.41 8.20 4.86
C PHE A 107 -36.91 7.90 3.44
N LEU A 108 -38.09 8.39 3.05
CA LEU A 108 -38.61 8.24 1.69
C LEU A 108 -37.72 8.94 0.65
N GLN A 109 -37.19 10.12 0.99
CA GLN A 109 -36.25 10.83 0.13
C GLN A 109 -34.93 10.05 -0.03
N LEU A 110 -34.43 9.44 1.05
CA LEU A 110 -33.26 8.57 1.02
C LEU A 110 -33.50 7.35 0.11
N GLN A 111 -34.66 6.70 0.19
CA GLN A 111 -35.03 5.58 -0.69
C GLN A 111 -35.03 6.00 -2.16
N LYS A 112 -35.62 7.15 -2.49
CA LYS A 112 -35.61 7.68 -3.86
C LYS A 112 -34.20 7.92 -4.37
N HIS A 113 -33.31 8.48 -3.54
CA HIS A 113 -31.91 8.68 -3.91
C HIS A 113 -31.16 7.36 -4.08
N PHE A 114 -31.46 6.36 -3.25
CA PHE A 114 -30.91 5.01 -3.38
C PHE A 114 -31.27 4.36 -4.73
N GLU A 115 -32.55 4.36 -5.10
CA GLU A 115 -32.99 3.81 -6.40
C GLU A 115 -32.33 4.52 -7.58
N GLN A 116 -32.24 5.85 -7.53
CA GLN A 116 -31.59 6.66 -8.56
C GLN A 116 -30.08 6.36 -8.67
N ALA A 117 -29.40 6.21 -7.53
CA ALA A 117 -27.97 5.88 -7.50
C ALA A 117 -27.72 4.47 -8.07
N LEU A 118 -28.54 3.50 -7.67
CA LEU A 118 -28.43 2.12 -8.15
C LEU A 118 -28.60 2.02 -9.67
N HIS A 119 -29.61 2.71 -10.21
CA HIS A 119 -29.85 2.75 -11.65
C HIS A 119 -28.68 3.39 -12.40
N LEU A 120 -28.13 4.50 -11.87
CA LEU A 120 -27.00 5.21 -12.47
C LEU A 120 -25.73 4.36 -12.48
N VAL A 121 -25.39 3.69 -11.38
CA VAL A 121 -24.21 2.82 -11.30
C VAL A 121 -24.35 1.63 -12.24
N ARG A 122 -25.53 1.00 -12.33
CA ARG A 122 -25.78 -0.08 -13.28
C ARG A 122 -25.66 0.36 -14.73
N GLN A 123 -26.17 1.56 -15.07
CA GLN A 123 -26.00 2.11 -16.42
C GLN A 123 -24.54 2.38 -16.77
N ARG A 124 -23.72 2.82 -15.80
CA ARG A 124 -22.27 3.01 -15.99
C ARG A 124 -21.54 1.69 -16.17
N ALA A 125 -21.84 0.71 -15.33
CA ALA A 125 -21.29 -0.64 -15.46
C ALA A 125 -21.61 -1.26 -16.83
N ALA A 126 -22.83 -1.03 -17.35
CA ALA A 126 -23.21 -1.45 -18.70
C ALA A 126 -22.50 -0.67 -19.82
N ARG A 127 -22.05 0.57 -19.56
CA ARG A 127 -21.25 1.38 -20.50
C ARG A 127 -19.77 1.01 -20.54
N GLY A 128 -19.27 0.31 -19.51
CA GLY A 128 -17.85 -0.07 -19.41
C GLY A 128 -16.93 1.07 -18.92
N ASP A 129 -17.49 2.03 -18.18
CA ASP A 129 -16.74 3.11 -17.50
C ASP A 129 -16.10 2.64 -16.18
#